data_AF-A0ABD5Z782-F1
#
_entry.id   AF-A0ABD5Z782-F1
#
_cell.length_a   1.000
_cell.length_b   1.000
_cell.length_c   1.000
_cell.angle_alpha   90.00
_cell.angle_beta   90.00
_cell.angle_gamma   90.00
#
_symmetry.space_group_name_H-M   'P 1'
#
loop_
_entity.id
_entity.type
_entity.pdbx_description
1 polymer ?
#
loop_
_entity_poly.entity_id
_entity_poly.type
_entity_poly.pdbx_seq_one_letter_code
_entity_poly.pdbx_strand_id
1 'polypeptide(L)'
;MSEADEGATGGGPPTESRWWYWLVAAPVLTLVELVLGAALLATVSVSGGGFDPAHLVVVAPYTLVALAVRLLFPVAIFFDARAVRTANLDWRPSSERYALAGVVAVPIPLADCLVAGYYLRLRARHVGVP
;
A
#
# COMPACT_ATOMS: atom_id res chain seq x y z
N MET A 1 38.18 20.60 33.96
CA MET A 1 36.90 20.13 34.51
C MET A 1 35.81 21.04 33.95
N SER A 2 35.13 20.57 32.91
CA SER A 2 33.74 20.92 32.58
C SER A 2 33.27 19.90 31.54
N GLU A 3 32.55 18.90 32.02
CA GLU A 3 31.68 18.00 31.26
C GLU A 3 30.45 18.75 30.71
N ALA A 4 29.83 18.09 29.73
CA ALA A 4 28.40 18.10 29.39
C ALA A 4 27.81 19.33 28.67
N ASP A 5 27.45 19.12 27.40
CA ASP A 5 26.05 18.91 26.97
C ASP A 5 26.03 18.65 25.44
N GLU A 6 26.30 17.43 24.95
CA GLU A 6 25.28 16.40 24.64
C GLU A 6 23.93 16.92 24.08
N GLY A 7 23.98 17.95 23.22
CA GLY A 7 22.88 18.31 22.33
C GLY A 7 22.90 17.61 20.98
N ALA A 8 23.35 16.35 20.89
CA ALA A 8 23.19 15.55 19.68
C ALA A 8 21.73 15.11 19.60
N THR A 9 20.86 15.96 19.04
CA THR A 9 19.50 15.58 18.68
C THR A 9 19.58 14.32 17.82
N GLY A 10 19.22 13.17 18.40
CA GLY A 10 19.19 11.85 17.77
C GLY A 10 18.11 11.71 16.70
N GLY A 11 17.93 12.73 15.86
CA GLY A 11 17.11 12.68 14.67
C GLY A 11 17.99 12.31 13.49
N GLY A 12 18.12 11.00 13.20
CA GLY A 12 18.52 10.59 11.87
C GLY A 12 17.62 11.28 10.83
N PRO A 13 18.12 11.56 9.61
CA PRO A 13 17.32 12.25 8.61
C PRO A 13 15.97 11.55 8.43
N PRO A 14 14.85 12.28 8.33
CA PRO A 14 13.53 11.69 8.16
C PRO A 14 13.56 10.69 7.00
N THR A 15 12.85 9.57 7.14
CA THR A 15 12.75 8.60 6.05
C THR A 15 11.93 9.18 4.91
N GLU A 16 12.60 9.87 3.98
CA GLU A 16 11.98 10.44 2.77
C GLU A 16 11.62 9.35 1.72
N SER A 17 11.18 8.17 2.15
CA SER A 17 10.59 7.21 1.22
C SER A 17 9.23 7.73 0.78
N ARG A 18 9.02 7.86 -0.53
CA ARG A 18 7.70 8.13 -1.12
C ARG A 18 6.95 6.86 -1.53
N TRP A 19 7.56 5.69 -1.34
CA TRP A 19 6.98 4.40 -1.74
C TRP A 19 5.73 4.03 -0.92
N TRP A 20 5.58 4.56 0.30
CA TRP A 20 4.38 4.34 1.11
C TRP A 20 3.09 4.84 0.45
N TYR A 21 3.14 5.79 -0.50
CA TYR A 21 1.95 6.21 -1.26
C TYR A 21 1.33 5.06 -2.05
N TRP A 22 2.15 4.19 -2.63
CA TRP A 22 1.68 2.99 -3.33
C TRP A 22 1.07 1.96 -2.37
N LEU A 23 1.54 1.92 -1.13
CA LEU A 23 0.96 1.08 -0.08
C LEU A 23 -0.41 1.59 0.36
N VAL A 24 -0.62 2.91 0.36
CA VAL A 24 -1.94 3.51 0.61
C VAL A 24 -2.86 3.33 -0.59
N ALA A 25 -2.33 3.33 -1.82
CA ALA A 25 -3.13 3.15 -3.02
C ALA A 25 -3.84 1.78 -3.07
N ALA A 26 -3.21 0.71 -2.56
CA ALA A 26 -3.80 -0.64 -2.56
C ALA A 26 -5.16 -0.75 -1.82
N PRO A 27 -5.29 -0.34 -0.54
CA PRO A 27 -6.58 -0.34 0.14
C PRO A 27 -7.58 0.66 -0.45
N VAL A 28 -7.12 1.83 -0.93
CA VAL A 28 -8.00 2.81 -1.58
C VAL A 28 -8.62 2.24 -2.85
N LEU A 29 -7.81 1.62 -3.71
CA LEU A 29 -8.31 0.96 -4.92
C LEU A 29 -9.29 -0.15 -4.57
N THR A 30 -8.98 -0.98 -3.58
CA THR A 30 -9.89 -2.06 -3.18
C THR A 30 -11.26 -1.53 -2.75
N LEU A 31 -11.33 -0.38 -2.06
CA LEU A 31 -12.60 0.25 -1.74
C LEU A 31 -13.35 0.73 -2.99
N VAL A 32 -12.64 1.35 -3.95
CA VAL A 32 -13.23 1.77 -5.23
C VAL A 32 -13.75 0.55 -6.00
N GLU A 33 -12.99 -0.53 -6.03
CA GLU A 33 -13.35 -1.82 -6.63
C GLU A 33 -14.63 -2.40 -6.04
N LEU A 34 -14.77 -2.38 -4.72
CA LEU A 34 -15.98 -2.85 -4.03
C LEU A 34 -17.20 -2.01 -4.42
N VAL A 35 -17.05 -0.69 -4.51
CA VAL A 35 -18.13 0.21 -4.93
C VAL A 35 -18.52 -0.01 -6.39
N LEU A 36 -17.53 -0.05 -7.30
CA LEU A 36 -17.77 -0.26 -8.73
C LEU A 36 -18.35 -1.66 -9.00
N GLY A 37 -17.83 -2.68 -8.32
CA GLY A 37 -18.32 -4.06 -8.40
C GLY A 37 -19.76 -4.17 -7.92
N ALA A 38 -20.10 -3.52 -6.79
CA ALA A 38 -21.47 -3.50 -6.28
C ALA A 38 -22.42 -2.77 -7.24
N ALA A 39 -22.01 -1.63 -7.82
CA ALA A 39 -22.80 -0.88 -8.79
C ALA A 39 -23.03 -1.68 -10.08
N LEU A 40 -22.00 -2.38 -10.58
CA LEU A 40 -22.12 -3.27 -11.73
C LEU A 40 -23.06 -4.43 -11.44
N LEU A 41 -22.91 -5.08 -10.28
CA LEU A 41 -23.78 -6.18 -9.86
C LEU A 41 -25.24 -5.74 -9.76
N ALA A 42 -25.51 -4.56 -9.19
CA ALA A 42 -26.85 -4.00 -9.12
C ALA A 42 -27.44 -3.75 -10.52
N THR A 43 -26.64 -3.19 -11.43
CA THR A 43 -27.07 -2.92 -12.82
C THR A 43 -27.41 -4.21 -13.56
N VAL A 44 -26.56 -5.23 -13.46
CA VAL A 44 -26.78 -6.55 -14.07
C VAL A 44 -28.01 -7.25 -13.46
N SER A 45 -28.23 -7.09 -12.15
CA SER A 45 -29.39 -7.68 -11.46
C SER A 45 -30.71 -7.05 -11.94
N VAL A 46 -30.76 -5.71 -12.10
CA VAL A 46 -31.95 -4.99 -12.55
C VAL A 46 -32.21 -5.19 -14.05
N SER A 47 -31.17 -5.39 -14.86
CA SER A 47 -31.29 -5.65 -16.30
C SER A 47 -31.69 -7.08 -16.67
N GLY A 48 -31.93 -7.95 -15.68
CA GLY A 48 -32.24 -9.37 -15.92
C GLY A 48 -31.03 -10.19 -16.40
N GLY A 49 -29.81 -9.76 -16.05
CA GLY A 49 -28.56 -10.42 -16.43
C GLY A 49 -27.88 -9.83 -17.68
N GLY A 50 -28.45 -8.78 -18.27
CA GLY A 50 -27.87 -8.11 -19.44
C GLY A 50 -26.59 -7.36 -19.08
N PHE A 51 -25.49 -7.71 -19.74
CA PHE A 51 -24.23 -6.96 -19.72
C PHE A 51 -24.10 -6.12 -20.99
N ASP A 52 -24.07 -4.80 -20.85
CA ASP A 52 -23.80 -3.89 -21.96
C ASP A 52 -22.27 -3.65 -22.07
N PRO A 53 -21.63 -3.92 -23.23
CA PRO A 53 -20.22 -3.62 -23.47
C PRO A 53 -19.81 -2.16 -23.18
N ALA A 54 -20.74 -1.20 -23.20
CA ALA A 54 -20.45 0.18 -22.81
C ALA A 54 -19.87 0.30 -21.38
N HIS A 55 -20.19 -0.63 -20.48
CA HIS A 55 -19.60 -0.68 -19.13
C HIS A 55 -18.07 -0.87 -19.16
N LEU A 56 -17.53 -1.53 -20.20
CA LEU A 56 -16.09 -1.74 -20.33
C LEU A 56 -15.34 -0.42 -20.54
N VAL A 57 -15.95 0.58 -21.18
CA VAL A 57 -15.33 1.90 -21.38
C VAL A 57 -15.06 2.58 -20.04
N VAL A 58 -15.92 2.35 -19.05
CA VAL A 58 -15.79 2.91 -17.69
C VAL A 58 -14.86 2.08 -16.84
N VAL A 59 -14.98 0.74 -16.89
CA VAL A 59 -14.24 -0.16 -16.01
C VAL A 59 -12.80 -0.38 -16.47
N ALA A 60 -12.53 -0.45 -17.78
CA ALA A 60 -11.20 -0.81 -18.29
C ALA A 60 -10.07 0.14 -17.85
N PRO A 61 -10.20 1.48 -17.90
CA PRO A 61 -9.15 2.38 -17.42
C PRO A 61 -8.84 2.16 -15.93
N TYR A 62 -9.89 1.97 -15.13
CA TYR A 62 -9.75 1.66 -13.72
C TYR A 62 -9.02 0.32 -13.51
N THR A 63 -9.42 -0.73 -14.22
CA THR A 63 -8.79 -2.06 -14.11
C THR A 63 -7.31 -2.02 -14.45
N LEU A 64 -6.90 -1.22 -15.44
CA LEU A 64 -5.49 -1.05 -15.80
C LEU A 64 -4.70 -0.37 -14.67
N VAL A 65 -5.25 0.68 -14.06
CA VAL A 65 -4.63 1.35 -12.91
C VAL A 65 -4.54 0.41 -11.71
N ALA A 66 -5.61 -0.32 -11.42
CA ALA A 66 -5.65 -1.28 -10.33
C ALA A 66 -4.62 -2.40 -10.51
N LEU A 67 -4.49 -2.92 -11.74
CA LEU A 67 -3.48 -3.90 -12.09
C LEU A 67 -2.06 -3.34 -11.89
N ALA A 68 -1.80 -2.12 -12.37
CA ALA A 68 -0.50 -1.47 -12.19
C ALA A 68 -0.13 -1.30 -10.72
N VAL A 69 -1.05 -0.84 -9.87
CA VAL A 69 -0.80 -0.71 -8.43
C VAL A 69 -0.54 -2.07 -7.78
N ARG A 70 -1.31 -3.11 -8.11
CA ARG A 70 -1.11 -4.45 -7.54
C ARG A 70 0.23 -5.06 -7.94
N LEU A 71 0.64 -4.90 -9.21
CA LEU A 71 1.94 -5.36 -9.67
C LEU A 71 3.09 -4.58 -9.03
N LEU A 72 2.88 -3.29 -8.74
CA LEU A 72 3.88 -2.46 -8.09
C LEU A 72 3.91 -2.63 -6.56
N PHE A 73 2.88 -3.21 -5.94
CA PHE A 73 2.77 -3.38 -4.50
C PHE A 73 3.97 -4.10 -3.84
N PRO A 74 4.44 -5.27 -4.35
CA PRO A 74 5.61 -5.93 -3.77
C PRO A 74 6.90 -5.11 -3.90
N VAL A 75 7.03 -4.35 -4.98
CA VAL A 75 8.18 -3.47 -5.24
C VAL A 75 8.15 -2.28 -4.28
N ALA A 76 6.98 -1.66 -4.11
CA ALA A 76 6.79 -0.53 -3.21
C ALA A 76 7.08 -0.89 -1.76
N ILE A 77 6.56 -2.02 -1.27
CA ILE A 77 6.78 -2.44 0.12
C ILE A 77 8.24 -2.83 0.36
N PHE A 78 8.92 -3.41 -0.63
CA PHE A 78 10.35 -3.69 -0.57
C PHE A 78 11.17 -2.42 -0.36
N PHE A 79 10.97 -1.41 -1.23
CA PHE A 79 11.75 -0.18 -1.18
C PHE A 79 11.43 0.66 0.05
N ASP A 80 10.16 0.73 0.46
CA ASP A 80 9.81 1.42 1.69
C ASP A 80 10.43 0.74 2.92
N ALA A 81 10.30 -0.58 3.04
CA ALA A 81 10.89 -1.33 4.16
C ALA A 81 12.42 -1.21 4.19
N ARG A 82 13.07 -1.20 3.01
CA ARG A 82 14.52 -1.00 2.91
C ARG A 82 14.92 0.38 3.43
N ALA A 83 14.20 1.43 3.03
CA ALA A 83 14.47 2.79 3.47
C ALA A 83 14.26 2.96 4.99
N VAL A 84 13.18 2.38 5.53
CA VAL A 84 12.92 2.37 6.97
C VAL A 84 14.01 1.62 7.74
N ARG A 85 14.43 0.44 7.25
CA ARG A 85 15.49 -0.35 7.88
C ARG A 85 16.82 0.40 7.99
N THR A 86 17.13 1.29 7.05
CA THR A 86 18.36 2.08 7.05
C THR A 86 18.33 3.30 7.96
N ALA A 87 17.18 3.70 8.49
CA ALA A 87 17.00 5.00 9.15
C ALA A 87 17.35 5.08 10.64
N ASN A 88 18.14 4.13 11.16
CA ASN A 88 18.50 4.02 12.57
C ASN A 88 17.32 4.17 13.56
N LEU A 89 16.20 3.52 13.24
CA LEU A 89 15.02 3.43 14.10
C LEU A 89 15.00 2.11 14.88
N ASP A 90 14.21 2.06 15.95
CA ASP A 90 14.01 0.85 16.76
C ASP A 90 13.36 -0.29 15.95
N TRP A 91 12.51 0.05 14.99
CA TRP A 91 11.88 -0.91 14.09
C TRP A 91 12.69 -1.11 12.81
N ARG A 92 13.15 -2.35 12.60
CA ARG A 92 13.96 -2.75 11.44
C ARG A 92 13.24 -3.82 10.61
N PRO A 93 12.33 -3.44 9.70
CA PRO A 93 11.60 -4.41 8.88
C PRO A 93 12.54 -5.12 7.89
N SER A 94 12.33 -6.43 7.67
CA SER A 94 13.00 -7.15 6.56
C SER A 94 12.27 -6.85 5.26
N SER A 95 12.95 -6.15 4.34
CA SER A 95 12.40 -5.82 3.02
C SER A 95 12.03 -7.06 2.22
N GLU A 96 12.80 -8.13 2.34
CA GLU A 96 12.60 -9.39 1.60
C GLU A 96 11.33 -10.11 2.07
N ARG A 97 11.11 -10.17 3.39
CA ARG A 97 9.89 -10.79 3.96
C ARG A 97 8.63 -10.01 3.59
N TYR A 98 8.67 -8.68 3.62
CA TYR A 98 7.54 -7.86 3.23
C TYR A 98 7.27 -7.91 1.72
N ALA A 99 8.31 -7.95 0.89
CA ALA A 99 8.16 -8.14 -0.55
C ALA A 99 7.51 -9.50 -0.87
N LEU A 100 7.97 -10.57 -0.22
CA LEU A 100 7.39 -11.90 -0.36
C LEU A 100 5.92 -11.93 0.09
N ALA A 101 5.60 -11.31 1.23
CA ALA A 101 4.22 -11.16 1.68
C ALA A 101 3.38 -10.41 0.64
N GLY A 102 3.94 -9.37 0.01
CA GLY A 102 3.30 -8.66 -1.09
C GLY A 102 3.03 -9.56 -2.31
N VAL A 103 4.01 -10.34 -2.76
CA VAL A 103 3.85 -11.28 -3.89
C VAL A 103 2.75 -12.31 -3.59
N VAL A 104 2.74 -12.89 -2.40
CA VAL A 104 1.72 -13.86 -1.96
C VAL A 104 0.34 -13.23 -1.85
N ALA A 105 0.28 -11.95 -1.49
CA ALA A 105 -0.97 -11.22 -1.29
C ALA A 105 -1.66 -10.82 -2.60
N VAL A 106 -0.91 -10.48 -3.65
CA VAL A 106 -1.47 -10.03 -4.95
C VAL A 106 -2.58 -10.94 -5.53
N PRO A 107 -2.43 -12.28 -5.58
CA PRO A 107 -3.48 -13.15 -6.12
C PRO A 107 -4.65 -13.40 -5.16
N ILE A 108 -4.55 -13.02 -3.89
CA ILE A 108 -5.55 -13.32 -2.87
C ILE A 108 -6.39 -12.05 -2.64
N PRO A 109 -7.70 -12.07 -2.93
CA PRO A 109 -8.56 -10.91 -2.72
C PRO A 109 -8.39 -10.35 -1.30
N LEU A 110 -8.21 -9.02 -1.20
CA LEU A 110 -8.04 -8.25 0.03
C LEU A 110 -6.73 -8.51 0.81
N ALA A 111 -5.93 -9.51 0.47
CA ALA A 111 -4.71 -9.79 1.23
C ALA A 111 -3.67 -8.67 1.09
N ASP A 112 -3.58 -8.04 -0.08
CA ASP A 112 -2.73 -6.88 -0.34
C ASP A 112 -3.08 -5.72 0.61
N CYS A 113 -4.37 -5.49 0.83
CA CYS A 113 -4.89 -4.49 1.76
C CYS A 113 -4.52 -4.80 3.20
N LEU A 114 -4.62 -6.07 3.62
CA LEU A 114 -4.26 -6.49 4.97
C LEU A 114 -2.77 -6.32 5.23
N VAL A 115 -1.93 -6.73 4.28
CA VAL A 115 -0.47 -6.54 4.36
C VAL A 115 -0.12 -5.05 4.37
N ALA A 116 -0.71 -4.26 3.48
CA ALA A 116 -0.51 -2.81 3.41
C ALA A 116 -0.91 -2.12 4.72
N GLY A 117 -2.10 -2.40 5.23
CA GLY A 117 -2.63 -1.80 6.45
C GLY A 117 -1.81 -2.17 7.69
N TYR A 118 -1.40 -3.44 7.80
CA TYR A 118 -0.53 -3.88 8.89
C TYR A 118 0.83 -3.17 8.83
N TYR A 119 1.46 -3.14 7.66
CA TYR A 119 2.75 -2.49 7.47
C TYR A 119 2.67 -0.97 7.75
N LEU A 120 1.67 -0.29 7.19
CA LEU A 120 1.45 1.15 7.39
C LEU A 120 1.17 1.50 8.86
N ARG A 121 0.44 0.64 9.59
CA ARG A 121 0.24 0.81 11.03
C ARG A 121 1.56 0.73 11.81
N LEU A 122 2.42 -0.24 11.48
CA LEU A 122 3.74 -0.34 12.11
C LEU A 122 4.62 0.85 11.73
N ARG A 123 4.61 1.25 10.46
CA ARG A 123 5.33 2.43 9.97
C ARG A 123 4.90 3.69 10.70
N ALA A 124 3.60 3.96 10.79
CA ALA A 124 3.07 5.12 11.49
C ALA A 124 3.48 5.17 12.97
N ARG A 125 3.62 4.01 13.64
CA ARG A 125 4.05 3.94 15.04
C ARG A 125 5.53 4.23 15.28
N HIS A 126 6.40 3.85 14.35
CA HIS A 126 7.86 3.95 14.55
C HIS A 126 8.50 5.08 13.73
N VAL A 127 7.87 5.48 12.64
CA VAL A 127 8.34 6.53 11.72
C VAL A 127 7.48 7.79 11.84
N GLY A 128 6.19 7.63 12.16
CA GLY A 128 5.20 8.69 12.03
C GLY A 128 4.47 8.69 10.68
N VAL A 129 3.47 9.55 10.59
CA VAL A 129 2.87 10.02 9.33
C VAL A 129 3.63 11.31 8.98
N PRO A 130 4.00 11.58 7.72
CA PRO A 130 4.59 12.87 7.38
C PRO A 130 3.71 14.04 7.85
#